data_AF-A0A947AX50-F1
#
_entry.id   AF-A0A947AX50-F1
#
_cell.length_a   1.000
_cell.length_b   1.000
_cell.length_c   1.000
_cell.angle_alpha   90.00
_cell.angle_beta   90.00
_cell.angle_gamma   90.00
#
_symmetry.space_group_name_H-M   'P 1'
#
loop_
_entity.id
_entity.type
_entity.pdbx_description
1 polymer ?
#
loop_
_entity_poly.entity_id
_entity_poly.type
_entity_poly.pdbx_seq_one_letter_code
_entity_poly.pdbx_strand_id
1 'polypeptide(L)' 'MTKKLPEKSGIPEACPHCGTKLSPWQQVLLATDRALVCRECWYRIILDVNPEPQKKDSEKLQNKGN' A
#
# COMPACT_ATOMS: atom_id res chain seq x y z
N MET A 1 30.78 16.24 -6.21
CA MET A 1 29.30 16.36 -6.19
C MET A 1 28.70 14.96 -6.20
N THR A 2 28.01 14.52 -5.14
CA THR A 2 26.98 13.47 -5.24
C THR A 2 26.16 13.45 -3.94
N LYS A 3 25.09 14.26 -3.90
CA LYS A 3 24.05 14.15 -2.89
C LYS A 3 23.20 12.92 -3.20
N LYS A 4 23.51 11.76 -2.62
CA LYS A 4 22.55 10.66 -2.54
C LYS A 4 21.58 10.99 -1.40
N LEU A 5 20.39 11.47 -1.72
CA LEU A 5 19.29 11.52 -0.75
C LEU A 5 18.96 10.07 -0.34
N PRO A 6 18.87 9.74 0.96
CA PRO A 6 18.50 8.41 1.39
C PRO A 6 17.08 8.08 0.89
N GLU A 7 16.95 6.83 0.50
CA GLU A 7 15.82 6.16 -0.14
C GLU A 7 14.46 6.65 0.36
N LYS A 8 13.58 6.94 -0.60
CA LYS A 8 12.15 7.14 -0.34
C LYS A 8 11.67 5.97 0.50
N SER A 9 11.31 6.26 1.75
CA SER A 9 10.52 5.40 2.63
C SER A 9 9.47 4.71 1.75
N GLY A 10 9.36 3.38 1.81
CA GLY A 10 8.45 2.58 0.97
C GLY A 10 6.95 2.85 1.17
N ILE A 11 6.60 4.05 1.63
CA ILE A 11 5.27 4.54 1.91
C ILE A 11 4.74 5.21 0.65
N PRO A 12 3.61 4.72 0.10
CA PRO A 12 3.03 5.31 -1.09
C PRO A 12 2.55 6.74 -0.80
N GLU A 13 2.87 7.67 -1.71
CA GLU A 13 2.43 9.08 -1.62
C GLU A 13 0.97 9.26 -2.08
N ALA A 14 0.38 8.23 -2.69
CA ALA A 14 -0.97 8.23 -3.24
C ALA A 14 -1.66 6.87 -3.03
N CYS A 15 -2.98 6.86 -3.07
CA CYS A 15 -3.76 5.63 -3.02
C CYS A 15 -3.51 4.79 -4.29
N PRO A 16 -3.19 3.48 -4.16
CA PRO A 16 -2.94 2.61 -5.29
C PRO A 16 -4.19 2.29 -6.12
N HIS A 17 -5.39 2.53 -5.57
CA HIS A 17 -6.66 2.20 -6.25
C HIS A 17 -7.22 3.38 -7.06
N CYS A 18 -7.26 4.58 -6.48
CA CYS A 18 -7.86 5.76 -7.13
C CYS A 18 -6.84 6.84 -7.52
N GLY A 19 -5.57 6.71 -7.12
CA GLY A 19 -4.54 7.71 -7.38
C GLY A 19 -4.65 8.98 -6.53
N THR A 20 -5.61 9.05 -5.60
CA THR A 20 -5.75 10.21 -4.69
C THR A 20 -4.49 10.37 -3.85
N LYS A 21 -3.94 11.58 -3.84
CA LYS A 21 -2.74 11.91 -3.07
C LYS A 21 -3.01 11.77 -1.57
N LEU A 22 -2.17 11.03 -0.86
CA LEU A 22 -2.27 10.90 0.59
C LEU A 22 -1.71 12.18 1.22
N SER A 23 -2.48 12.76 2.14
CA SER A 23 -2.03 13.88 2.96
C SER A 23 -0.79 13.50 3.78
N PRO A 24 0.06 14.46 4.18
CA PRO A 24 1.23 14.18 5.01
C PRO A 24 0.88 13.37 6.27
N TRP A 25 -0.25 13.69 6.91
CA TRP A 25 -0.72 12.98 8.09
C TRP A 25 -1.17 11.53 7.79
N GLN A 26 -1.77 11.29 6.62
CA GLN A 26 -2.13 9.94 6.16
C GLN A 26 -0.90 9.08 5.88
N GLN A 27 0.17 9.70 5.36
CA GLN A 27 1.44 9.01 5.16
C GLN A 27 2.08 8.64 6.51
N VAL A 28 2.00 9.53 7.52
CA VAL A 28 2.45 9.24 8.89
C VAL A 28 1.64 8.12 9.53
N LEU A 29 0.31 8.13 9.38
CA LEU A 29 -0.55 7.03 9.83
C LEU A 29 -0.15 5.71 9.18
N LEU A 30 0.01 5.72 7.85
CA LEU A 30 0.40 4.52 7.12
C LEU A 30 1.80 4.05 7.52
N ALA A 31 2.72 4.95 7.86
CA ALA A 31 4.04 4.60 8.40
C ALA A 31 3.95 3.90 9.76
N THR A 32 3.04 4.37 10.61
CA THR A 32 2.97 4.00 12.03
C THR A 32 2.08 2.78 12.24
N ASP A 33 0.86 2.84 11.73
CA ASP A 33 -0.16 1.80 11.84
C ASP A 33 0.04 0.69 10.80
N ARG A 34 0.82 0.96 9.74
CA ARG A 34 1.05 0.05 8.60
C ARG A 34 -0.22 -0.29 7.82
N ALA A 35 -1.36 0.27 8.20
CA ALA A 35 -2.60 0.18 7.46
C ALA A 35 -3.25 1.57 7.38
N LEU A 36 -3.88 1.87 6.24
CA LEU A 36 -4.66 3.08 6.05
C LEU A 36 -5.81 2.82 5.08
N VAL A 37 -7.01 3.22 5.46
CA VAL A 37 -8.15 3.23 4.53
C VAL A 37 -8.19 4.57 3.79
N CYS A 38 -8.17 4.53 2.47
CA CYS A 38 -8.40 5.71 1.64
C CYS A 38 -9.85 6.16 1.80
N ARG A 39 -10.09 7.44 2.11
CA ARG A 39 -11.45 7.95 2.33
C ARG A 39 -12.25 8.17 1.03
N GLU A 40 -11.56 8.27 -0.11
CA GLU A 40 -12.21 8.50 -1.40
C GLU A 40 -12.77 7.20 -2.00
N CYS A 41 -11.97 6.14 -2.01
CA CYS A 41 -12.34 4.86 -2.63
C CYS A 41 -12.55 3.73 -1.62
N TRP A 42 -12.45 4.02 -0.32
CA TRP A 42 -12.58 3.04 0.77
C TRP A 42 -11.60 1.87 0.69
N TYR A 43 -10.55 1.98 -0.13
CA TYR A 43 -9.53 0.96 -0.30
C TYR A 43 -8.58 0.93 0.90
N ARG A 44 -8.33 -0.27 1.44
CA ARG A 44 -7.40 -0.48 2.55
C ARG A 44 -5.99 -0.73 2.03
N ILE A 45 -5.11 0.24 2.26
CA ILE A 45 -3.68 0.19 1.98
C ILE A 45 -3.00 -0.50 3.16
N ILE A 46 -2.20 -1.54 2.90
CA ILE A 46 -1.44 -2.26 3.93
C ILE A 46 0.03 -2.27 3.49
N LEU A 47 0.92 -1.78 4.35
CA LEU A 47 2.37 -1.86 4.18
C LEU A 47 2.88 -3.13 4.87
N ASP A 48 3.09 -4.17 4.08
CA ASP A 48 3.79 -5.37 4.56
C ASP A 48 5.30 -5.06 4.63
N VAL A 49 5.89 -5.22 5.82
CA VAL A 49 7.30 -4.92 6.07
C VAL A 49 8.16 -6.17 5.91
N ASN A 50 7.57 -7.31 5.55
CA ASN A 50 8.31 -8.52 5.24
C ASN A 50 8.51 -8.59 3.71
N PRO A 51 9.75 -8.45 3.20
CA PRO A 51 10.04 -8.64 1.78
C PRO A 51 10.04 -10.13 1.40
N GLU A 52 9.15 -10.94 1.99
CA GLU A 52 8.79 -12.21 1.38
C GLU A 52 7.83 -11.89 0.23
N PRO A 53 8.07 -12.40 -0.99
CA PRO A 53 7.20 -12.15 -2.12
C PRO A 53 5.82 -12.76 -1.83
N GLN A 54 4.92 -11.93 -1.29
CA GLN A 54 3.50 -12.19 -1.20
C GLN A 54 3.01 -12.39 -2.64
N LYS A 55 2.81 -13.65 -3.00
CA LYS A 55 2.11 -14.03 -4.23
C LYS A 55 0.80 -13.26 -4.24
N LYS A 56 0.59 -12.48 -5.30
CA LYS A 56 -0.70 -11.84 -5.56
C LYS A 56 -1.70 -12.96 -5.83
N ASP A 57 -2.32 -13.50 -4.79
CA ASP A 57 -3.56 -14.27 -4.92
C ASP A 57 -4.71 -13.27 -5.14
N SER A 58 -4.70 -12.68 -6.33
CA SER A 58 -5.92 -12.34 -7.02
C SER A 58 -6.03 -13.36 -8.14
N GLU A 59 -6.91 -14.35 -7.99
CA GLU A 59 -8.00 -14.59 -8.94
C GLU A 59 -8.73 -15.94 -8.70
N LYS A 60 -10.06 -15.83 -8.63
CA LYS A 60 -11.10 -16.83 -8.91
C LYS A 60 -11.40 -17.97 -7.92
N LEU A 61 -12.48 -17.71 -7.18
CA LEU A 61 -13.61 -18.63 -7.05
C LEU A 61 -14.01 -19.24 -8.41
N GLN A 62 -13.68 -20.52 -8.68
CA GLN A 62 -14.30 -21.34 -9.73
C GLN A 62 -14.49 -22.80 -9.27
N ASN A 63 -15.65 -23.08 -8.67
CA ASN A 63 -16.57 -24.21 -8.90
C ASN A 63 -16.00 -25.64 -9.14
N LYS A 64 -16.43 -26.62 -8.32
CA LYS A 64 -17.44 -27.68 -8.66
C LYS A 64 -17.26 -28.93 -7.78
N GLY A 65 -18.27 -29.20 -6.95
CA GLY A 65 -18.38 -30.46 -6.19
C GLY A 65 -18.61 -31.64 -7.13
N ASN A 66 -18.02 -32.78 -6.77
CA ASN A 66 -18.27 -34.07 -7.39
C ASN A 66 -18.32 -35.16 -6.33
#